data_AF-A0A382QD18-F1
#
_entry.id   AF-A0A382QD18-F1
#
_cell.length_a   1.000
_cell.length_b   1.000
_cell.length_c   1.000
_cell.angle_alpha   90.00
_cell.angle_beta   90.00
_cell.angle_gamma   90.00
#
_symmetry.space_group_name_H-M   'P 1'
#
loop_
_entity.id
_entity.type
_entity.pdbx_description
1 polymer ?
#
loop_
_entity_poly.entity_id
_entity_poly.type
_entity_poly.pdbx_seq_one_letter_code
_entity_poly.pdbx_strand_id
1 'polypeptide(L)'
;MSAKVTAKAVSQVQNQLPEFINDEFPLYKKFMEHYYEFMETLCVYYSGYTVDQLPAIKLEDSIDGFLLIDSTDGGTENAGENILNEEEAPTAANAFTVGETATGQTSGATATVKATGAFTAINKVFLEPTNDLNFVVDEVILGSISTARGTITKLNRKPLNATKTFSDLINSDETSEGLLKAFKKELYPNIRDSASGDLKFF
;
A
#
# COMPACT_ATOMS: atom_id res chain seq x y z
N MET A 1 1.19 -12.34 -29.28
CA MET A 1 0.66 -13.09 -28.13
C MET A 1 1.69 -13.00 -27.02
N SER A 2 1.51 -12.07 -26.07
CA SER A 2 2.39 -11.95 -24.91
C SER A 2 1.88 -12.90 -23.82
N ALA A 3 2.72 -13.82 -23.36
CA ALA A 3 2.37 -14.73 -22.29
C ALA A 3 2.41 -13.99 -20.96
N LYS A 4 1.25 -13.50 -20.49
CA LYS A 4 1.12 -12.92 -19.14
C LYS A 4 1.32 -14.06 -18.14
N VAL A 5 2.36 -13.99 -17.33
CA VAL A 5 2.61 -14.98 -16.27
C VAL A 5 1.59 -14.76 -15.15
N THR A 6 0.48 -15.47 -15.21
CA THR A 6 -0.61 -15.37 -14.23
C THR A 6 -0.38 -16.25 -13.01
N ALA A 7 0.44 -17.30 -13.13
CA ALA A 7 0.70 -18.24 -12.05
C ALA A 7 1.55 -17.60 -10.93
N LYS A 8 1.13 -17.77 -9.68
CA LYS A 8 1.87 -17.30 -8.51
C LYS A 8 3.15 -18.13 -8.34
N ALA A 9 4.30 -17.48 -8.19
CA ALA A 9 5.57 -18.15 -7.95
C ALA A 9 5.52 -18.99 -6.67
N VAL A 10 4.82 -18.52 -5.64
CA VAL A 10 4.61 -19.25 -4.36
C VAL A 10 4.04 -20.65 -4.58
N SER A 11 3.15 -20.84 -5.58
CA SER A 11 2.59 -22.16 -5.89
C SER A 11 3.59 -23.12 -6.53
N GLN A 12 4.67 -22.62 -7.12
CA GLN A 12 5.71 -23.42 -7.77
C GLN A 12 6.84 -23.80 -6.80
N VAL A 13 7.00 -23.07 -5.70
CA VAL A 13 8.02 -23.34 -4.68
C VAL A 13 7.87 -24.75 -4.12
N GLN A 14 6.65 -25.19 -3.82
CA GLN A 14 6.40 -26.53 -3.27
C GLN A 14 6.79 -27.66 -4.24
N ASN A 15 6.67 -27.44 -5.54
CA ASN A 15 7.00 -28.43 -6.57
C ASN A 15 8.49 -28.43 -6.96
N GLN A 16 9.22 -27.37 -6.62
CA GLN A 16 10.66 -27.24 -6.92
C GLN A 16 11.56 -27.53 -5.71
N LEU A 17 10.99 -27.64 -4.51
CA LEU A 17 11.73 -28.02 -3.32
C LEU A 17 11.98 -29.54 -3.31
N PRO A 18 13.24 -29.99 -3.16
CA PRO A 18 13.54 -31.40 -2.96
C PRO A 18 12.81 -31.98 -1.75
N GLU A 19 12.34 -33.22 -1.83
CA GLU A 19 11.55 -33.88 -0.77
C GLU A 19 12.23 -33.88 0.61
N PHE A 20 13.56 -34.01 0.66
CA PHE A 20 14.29 -34.01 1.94
C PHE A 20 14.18 -32.69 2.71
N ILE A 21 14.02 -31.55 2.02
CA ILE A 21 13.81 -30.24 2.65
C ILE A 21 12.41 -30.16 3.27
N ASN A 22 11.41 -30.84 2.68
CA ASN A 22 10.04 -30.81 3.17
C ASN A 22 9.90 -31.53 4.52
N ASP A 23 10.64 -32.61 4.73
CA ASP A 23 10.53 -33.45 5.93
C ASP A 23 11.49 -32.99 7.04
N GLU A 24 12.70 -32.56 6.68
CA GLU A 24 13.77 -32.29 7.64
C GLU A 24 13.83 -30.81 8.09
N PHE A 25 13.31 -29.87 7.28
CA PHE A 25 13.40 -28.42 7.55
C PHE A 25 12.09 -27.64 7.29
N PRO A 26 11.03 -27.87 8.09
CA PRO A 26 9.73 -27.21 7.89
C PRO A 26 9.79 -25.68 8.03
N LEU A 27 10.73 -25.14 8.80
CA LEU A 27 10.95 -23.68 8.89
C LEU A 27 11.50 -23.09 7.58
N TYR A 28 12.38 -23.82 6.90
CA TYR A 28 12.96 -23.37 5.64
C TYR A 28 11.90 -23.29 4.54
N LYS A 29 10.96 -24.25 4.51
CA LYS A 29 9.79 -24.19 3.62
C LYS A 29 8.98 -22.91 3.82
N LYS A 30 8.60 -22.61 5.06
CA LYS A 30 7.86 -21.38 5.40
C LYS A 30 8.63 -20.12 5.03
N PHE A 31 9.95 -20.10 5.27
CA PHE A 31 10.80 -19.00 4.86
C PHE A 31 10.78 -18.79 3.34
N MET A 32 10.90 -19.86 2.56
CA MET A 32 10.86 -19.76 1.10
C MET A 32 9.50 -19.29 0.59
N GLU A 33 8.40 -19.81 1.14
CA GLU A 33 7.05 -19.36 0.79
C GLU A 33 6.87 -17.85 1.06
N HIS A 34 7.25 -17.36 2.24
CA HIS A 34 7.19 -15.94 2.58
C HIS A 34 8.16 -15.08 1.75
N TYR A 35 9.33 -15.61 1.38
CA TYR A 35 10.30 -14.91 0.53
C TYR A 35 9.72 -14.66 -0.87
N TYR A 36 9.10 -15.66 -1.48
CA TYR A 36 8.47 -15.50 -2.78
C TYR A 36 7.20 -14.65 -2.71
N GLU A 37 6.39 -14.78 -1.64
CA GLU A 37 5.26 -13.88 -1.40
C GLU A 37 5.75 -12.42 -1.32
N PHE A 38 6.81 -12.17 -0.57
CA PHE A 38 7.45 -10.85 -0.49
C PHE A 38 7.93 -10.34 -1.86
N MET A 39 8.52 -11.20 -2.69
CA MET A 39 8.95 -10.83 -4.05
C MET A 39 7.79 -10.55 -5.00
N GLU A 40 6.61 -11.10 -4.75
CA GLU A 40 5.39 -10.81 -5.51
C GLU A 40 4.68 -9.53 -5.06
N THR A 41 4.96 -9.03 -3.85
CA THR A 41 4.36 -7.78 -3.38
C THR A 41 4.97 -6.53 -4.01
N LEU A 42 4.14 -5.51 -4.15
CA LEU A 42 4.51 -4.14 -4.45
C LEU A 42 4.94 -3.44 -3.15
N CYS A 43 6.12 -2.84 -3.13
CA CYS A 43 6.59 -2.08 -1.97
C CYS A 43 6.29 -0.59 -2.18
N VAL A 44 5.37 -0.05 -1.38
CA VAL A 44 4.94 1.35 -1.45
C VAL A 44 5.46 2.09 -0.25
N TYR A 45 6.13 3.21 -0.49
CA TYR A 45 6.60 4.13 0.52
C TYR A 45 5.57 5.25 0.65
N TYR A 46 5.19 5.60 1.87
CA TYR A 46 4.23 6.67 2.12
C TYR A 46 4.70 7.65 3.19
N SER A 47 4.24 8.90 3.07
CA SER A 47 4.49 9.98 4.03
C SER A 47 3.17 10.56 4.50
N GLY A 48 3.14 10.97 5.77
CA GLY A 48 1.91 11.34 6.44
C GLY A 48 1.03 10.10 6.63
N TYR A 49 0.44 9.98 7.81
CA TYR A 49 -0.69 9.09 7.96
C TYR A 49 -1.72 9.77 8.85
N THR A 50 -2.97 9.76 8.40
CA THR A 50 -4.09 10.17 9.23
C THR A 50 -5.02 8.98 9.29
N VAL A 51 -5.30 8.52 10.50
CA VAL A 51 -6.45 7.67 10.75
C VAL A 51 -7.60 8.64 10.97
N ASP A 52 -8.75 8.43 10.31
CA ASP A 52 -9.93 9.29 10.47
C ASP A 52 -10.56 9.03 11.85
N GLN A 53 -9.85 9.47 12.89
CA GLN A 53 -10.36 9.52 14.24
C GLN A 53 -10.98 10.90 14.40
N LEU A 54 -12.24 10.94 14.85
CA LEU A 54 -12.82 12.18 15.36
C LEU A 54 -11.82 12.82 16.33
N PRO A 55 -11.67 14.15 16.37
CA PRO A 55 -10.71 14.81 17.26
C PRO A 55 -10.93 14.31 18.70
N ALA A 56 -10.11 13.36 19.13
CA ALA A 56 -10.23 12.81 20.46
C ALA A 56 -9.98 13.97 21.43
N ILE A 57 -10.92 14.20 22.36
CA ILE A 57 -10.67 15.08 23.49
C ILE A 57 -9.46 14.49 24.21
N LYS A 58 -8.33 15.19 24.13
CA LYS A 58 -7.15 14.83 24.90
C LYS A 58 -7.46 15.17 26.36
N LEU A 59 -7.67 14.14 27.18
CA LEU A 59 -7.59 14.32 28.62
C LEU A 59 -6.13 14.62 28.97
N GLU A 60 -5.89 15.63 29.80
CA GLU A 60 -4.53 15.91 30.29
C GLU A 60 -4.04 14.74 31.14
N ASP A 61 -2.72 14.54 31.15
CA ASP A 61 -2.06 13.37 31.74
C ASP A 61 -2.63 13.00 33.12
N SER A 62 -3.17 11.78 33.20
CA SER A 62 -3.51 11.07 34.45
C SER A 62 -4.60 11.71 35.31
N ILE A 63 -5.86 11.49 34.94
CA ILE A 63 -6.98 11.59 35.87
C ILE A 63 -7.53 10.18 36.10
N ASP A 64 -7.41 9.65 37.33
CA ASP A 64 -8.19 8.51 37.83
C ASP A 64 -9.66 8.94 37.98
N GLY A 65 -10.32 9.21 36.84
CA GLY A 65 -11.68 9.72 36.76
C GLY A 65 -12.53 8.80 35.92
N PHE A 66 -13.66 8.35 36.47
CA PHE A 66 -14.69 7.70 35.66
C PHE A 66 -15.39 8.76 34.78
N LEU A 67 -15.55 8.47 33.49
CA LEU A 67 -16.47 9.22 32.64
C LEU A 67 -17.90 8.91 33.10
N LEU A 68 -18.55 9.86 33.77
CA LEU A 68 -19.95 9.74 34.14
C LEU A 68 -20.81 10.04 32.91
N ILE A 69 -21.33 8.99 32.28
CA ILE A 69 -22.32 9.11 31.20
C ILE A 69 -23.68 9.29 31.87
N ASP A 70 -24.34 10.41 31.58
CA ASP A 70 -25.68 10.66 32.05
C ASP A 70 -26.67 9.82 31.22
N SER A 71 -27.26 8.79 31.84
CA SER A 71 -28.34 8.00 31.23
C SER A 71 -29.68 8.35 31.89
N THR A 72 -29.93 9.65 32.12
CA THR A 72 -31.17 10.13 32.76
C THR A 72 -32.42 9.75 31.96
N ASP A 73 -32.33 9.53 30.64
CA ASP A 73 -33.39 9.04 29.78
C ASP A 73 -32.95 7.79 29.00
N GLY A 74 -33.15 6.61 29.58
CA GLY A 74 -32.87 5.31 28.96
C GLY A 74 -33.79 4.95 27.76
N GLY A 75 -33.95 5.83 26.77
CA GLY A 75 -34.75 5.56 25.57
C GLY A 75 -34.53 6.58 24.44
N THR A 76 -34.27 6.04 23.24
CA THR A 76 -34.32 6.60 21.86
C THR A 76 -33.73 7.99 21.54
N GLU A 77 -33.68 8.95 22.45
CA GLU A 77 -33.15 10.31 22.20
C GLU A 77 -31.61 10.33 22.25
N ASN A 78 -30.99 9.40 22.98
CA ASN A 78 -29.52 9.23 23.05
C ASN A 78 -28.96 8.27 21.98
N ALA A 79 -29.75 7.93 20.95
CA ALA A 79 -29.35 7.03 19.87
C ALA A 79 -28.20 7.56 18.98
N GLY A 80 -27.73 8.79 19.24
CA GLY A 80 -26.58 9.42 18.58
C GLY A 80 -25.37 9.63 19.47
N GLU A 81 -25.40 9.24 20.74
CA GLU A 81 -24.24 9.33 21.63
C GLU A 81 -23.20 8.26 21.26
N ASN A 82 -21.96 8.67 21.03
CA ASN A 82 -20.87 7.76 20.68
C ASN A 82 -19.73 7.94 21.68
N ILE A 83 -19.43 6.90 22.44
CA ILE A 83 -18.24 6.86 23.29
C ILE A 83 -17.06 6.53 22.38
N LEU A 84 -16.14 7.48 22.25
CA LEU A 84 -14.86 7.21 21.61
C LEU A 84 -14.06 6.32 22.58
N ASN A 85 -13.77 5.09 22.15
CA ASN A 85 -12.82 4.27 22.87
C ASN A 85 -11.43 4.89 22.71
N GLU A 86 -10.71 5.01 23.82
CA GLU A 86 -9.29 5.33 23.84
C GLU A 86 -8.50 4.10 23.38
N GLU A 87 -8.59 3.77 22.09
CA GLU A 87 -7.65 2.85 21.48
C GLU A 87 -6.35 3.61 21.19
N GLU A 88 -5.21 3.00 21.53
CA GLU A 88 -3.89 3.52 21.18
C GLU A 88 -3.87 3.92 19.71
N ALA A 89 -3.66 5.21 19.43
CA ALA A 89 -3.68 5.73 18.08
C ALA A 89 -2.68 4.93 17.23
N PRO A 90 -3.08 4.36 16.08
CA PRO A 90 -2.19 3.58 15.25
C PRO A 90 -0.92 4.36 14.96
N THR A 91 0.25 3.76 15.20
CA THR A 91 1.52 4.40 14.83
C THR A 91 1.76 4.20 13.34
N ALA A 92 2.70 4.97 12.76
CA ALA A 92 3.06 4.85 11.36
C ALA A 92 3.42 3.41 10.94
N ALA A 93 3.91 2.58 11.87
CA ALA A 93 4.25 1.18 11.68
C ALA A 93 3.03 0.26 11.47
N ASN A 94 1.89 0.61 12.07
CA ASN A 94 0.67 -0.19 12.09
C ASN A 94 -0.51 0.60 11.52
N ALA A 95 -0.23 1.64 10.72
CA ALA A 95 -1.26 2.49 10.14
C ALA A 95 -2.23 1.66 9.27
N PHE A 96 -1.73 0.65 8.55
CA PHE A 96 -2.54 -0.27 7.77
C PHE A 96 -2.65 -1.64 8.45
N THR A 97 -3.85 -2.21 8.44
CA THR A 97 -4.11 -3.54 9.00
C THR A 97 -3.71 -4.62 8.00
N VAL A 98 -2.91 -5.60 8.41
CA VAL A 98 -2.53 -6.73 7.54
C VAL A 98 -3.79 -7.52 7.14
N GLY A 99 -3.95 -7.72 5.84
CA GLY A 99 -5.11 -8.38 5.23
C GLY A 99 -6.18 -7.41 4.71
N GLU A 100 -6.07 -6.11 4.98
CA GLU A 100 -7.05 -5.14 4.49
C GLU A 100 -6.87 -4.78 3.01
N THR A 101 -7.89 -4.19 2.39
CA THR A 101 -7.79 -3.61 1.05
C THR A 101 -7.36 -2.14 1.16
N ALA A 102 -6.26 -1.80 0.50
CA ALA A 102 -5.81 -0.43 0.28
C ALA A 102 -6.26 0.02 -1.12
N THR A 103 -6.86 1.21 -1.20
CA THR A 103 -7.37 1.80 -2.44
C THR A 103 -6.72 3.15 -2.72
N GLY A 104 -6.12 3.30 -3.91
CA GLY A 104 -5.60 4.57 -4.40
C GLY A 104 -6.74 5.51 -4.79
N GLN A 105 -6.77 6.71 -4.21
CA GLN A 105 -7.84 7.69 -4.41
C GLN A 105 -7.85 8.30 -5.82
N THR A 106 -6.68 8.38 -6.47
CA THR A 106 -6.56 8.97 -7.82
C THR A 106 -6.57 7.89 -8.89
N SER A 107 -5.82 6.80 -8.68
CA SER A 107 -5.71 5.70 -9.66
C SER A 107 -6.88 4.71 -9.62
N GLY A 108 -7.61 4.61 -8.50
CA GLY A 108 -8.55 3.52 -8.26
C GLY A 108 -7.88 2.14 -8.12
N ALA A 109 -6.55 2.09 -8.02
CA ALA A 109 -5.81 0.85 -7.81
C ALA A 109 -6.17 0.24 -6.46
N THR A 110 -6.45 -1.06 -6.42
CA THR A 110 -6.80 -1.79 -5.21
C THR A 110 -5.77 -2.87 -4.96
N ALA A 111 -5.35 -3.00 -3.71
CA ALA A 111 -4.38 -4.01 -3.32
C ALA A 111 -4.60 -4.50 -1.90
N THR A 112 -4.28 -5.76 -1.62
CA THR A 112 -4.31 -6.32 -0.28
C THR A 112 -3.02 -6.00 0.47
N VAL A 113 -3.14 -5.46 1.68
CA VAL A 113 -2.00 -5.19 2.57
C VAL A 113 -1.47 -6.51 3.12
N LYS A 114 -0.23 -6.88 2.79
CA LYS A 114 0.41 -8.12 3.25
C LYS A 114 1.33 -7.93 4.44
N ALA A 115 1.96 -6.76 4.52
CA ALA A 115 2.79 -6.38 5.64
C ALA A 115 2.92 -4.87 5.69
N THR A 116 3.13 -4.35 6.90
CA THR A 116 3.53 -2.97 7.14
C THR A 116 4.94 -2.97 7.73
N GLY A 117 5.66 -1.87 7.52
CA GLY A 117 6.95 -1.67 8.14
C GLY A 117 7.29 -0.20 8.21
N ALA A 118 7.61 0.29 9.41
CA ALA A 118 8.19 1.61 9.58
C ALA A 118 9.67 1.48 9.94
N PHE A 119 10.51 2.27 9.29
CA PHE A 119 11.92 2.39 9.62
C PHE A 119 12.30 3.87 9.63
N THR A 120 12.56 4.42 10.82
CA THR A 120 13.03 5.80 11.08
C THR A 120 12.57 6.83 10.04
N ALA A 121 11.33 7.31 10.18
CA ALA A 121 10.66 8.28 9.30
C ALA A 121 10.35 7.82 7.85
N ILE A 122 10.65 6.56 7.51
CA ILE A 122 10.27 5.94 6.24
C ILE A 122 9.22 4.87 6.51
N ASN A 123 7.99 5.13 6.10
CA ASN A 123 6.91 4.16 6.21
C ASN A 123 6.76 3.39 4.92
N LYS A 124 6.58 2.07 5.05
CA LYS A 124 6.47 1.12 3.94
C LYS A 124 5.25 0.24 4.16
N VAL A 125 4.53 0.01 3.08
CA VAL A 125 3.45 -0.98 3.02
C VAL A 125 3.71 -1.91 1.84
N PHE A 126 3.56 -3.20 2.09
CA PHE A 126 3.67 -4.24 1.09
C PHE A 126 2.26 -4.60 0.61
N LEU A 127 1.99 -4.30 -0.66
CA LEU A 127 0.68 -4.40 -1.28
C LEU A 127 0.69 -5.51 -2.33
N GLU A 128 -0.29 -6.40 -2.31
CA GLU A 128 -0.56 -7.35 -3.39
C GLU A 128 -1.63 -6.75 -4.30
N PRO A 129 -1.30 -6.30 -5.53
CA PRO A 129 -2.28 -5.72 -6.44
C PRO A 129 -3.42 -6.70 -6.73
N THR A 130 -4.65 -6.26 -6.51
CA THR A 130 -5.86 -7.06 -6.77
C THR A 130 -6.47 -6.70 -8.12
N ASN A 131 -6.21 -5.50 -8.63
CA ASN A 131 -6.61 -5.07 -9.97
C ASN A 131 -5.39 -4.80 -10.88
N ASP A 132 -5.66 -4.69 -12.18
CA ASP A 132 -4.65 -4.35 -13.20
C ASP A 132 -4.31 -2.85 -13.23
N LEU A 133 -4.88 -2.05 -12.31
CA LEU A 133 -4.59 -0.62 -12.19
C LEU A 133 -3.30 -0.38 -11.42
N ASN A 134 -2.54 0.63 -11.84
CA ASN A 134 -1.25 0.96 -11.24
C ASN A 134 -1.39 2.14 -10.28
N PHE A 135 -0.83 1.98 -9.07
CA PHE A 135 -0.65 3.10 -8.16
C PHE A 135 0.26 4.17 -8.78
N VAL A 136 -0.04 5.43 -8.48
CA VAL A 136 0.63 6.64 -8.97
C VAL A 136 1.37 7.30 -7.81
N VAL A 137 2.53 7.89 -8.10
CA VAL A 137 3.29 8.65 -7.09
C VAL A 137 2.51 9.93 -6.72
N ASP A 138 2.62 10.36 -5.47
CA ASP A 138 1.91 11.51 -4.88
C ASP A 138 0.39 11.32 -4.71
N GLU A 139 -0.15 10.13 -4.97
CA GLU A 139 -1.56 9.83 -4.66
C GLU A 139 -1.76 9.45 -3.19
N VAL A 140 -2.99 9.58 -2.70
CA VAL A 140 -3.39 9.12 -1.36
C VAL A 140 -3.92 7.69 -1.43
N ILE A 141 -3.39 6.80 -0.61
CA ILE A 141 -3.92 5.44 -0.37
C ILE A 141 -4.83 5.45 0.84
N LEU A 142 -5.96 4.74 0.75
CA LEU A 142 -6.97 4.59 1.82
C LEU A 142 -7.13 3.11 2.19
N GLY A 143 -6.97 2.78 3.47
CA GLY A 143 -7.29 1.45 4.01
C GLY A 143 -8.79 1.29 4.27
N SER A 144 -9.38 0.14 3.91
CA SER A 144 -10.81 -0.12 4.12
C SER A 144 -11.19 -0.38 5.58
N ILE A 145 -10.29 -0.92 6.41
CA ILE A 145 -10.59 -1.27 7.81
C ILE A 145 -9.97 -0.22 8.73
N SER A 146 -8.68 0.06 8.53
CA SER A 146 -7.94 1.03 9.33
C SER A 146 -8.41 2.47 9.09
N THR A 147 -9.11 2.75 7.98
CA THR A 147 -9.39 4.12 7.48
C THR A 147 -8.13 4.98 7.32
N ALA A 148 -6.95 4.36 7.34
CA ALA A 148 -5.70 5.08 7.30
C ALA A 148 -5.47 5.66 5.91
N ARG A 149 -5.00 6.90 5.90
CA ARG A 149 -4.72 7.66 4.69
C ARG A 149 -3.23 7.98 4.66
N GLY A 150 -2.53 7.55 3.62
CA GLY A 150 -1.11 7.89 3.44
C GLY A 150 -0.83 8.38 2.03
N THR A 151 0.07 9.34 1.86
CA THR A 151 0.47 9.83 0.53
C THR A 151 1.65 9.02 0.02
N ILE A 152 1.54 8.43 -1.19
CA ILE A 152 2.62 7.65 -1.82
C ILE A 152 3.78 8.57 -2.17
N THR A 153 4.96 8.32 -1.62
CA THR A 153 6.19 9.04 -1.97
C THR A 153 7.03 8.29 -2.99
N LYS A 154 6.98 6.96 -2.98
CA LYS A 154 7.76 6.13 -3.88
C LYS A 154 7.12 4.78 -4.08
N LEU A 155 7.09 4.33 -5.33
CA LEU A 155 6.69 2.98 -5.69
C LEU A 155 7.94 2.15 -6.03
N ASN A 156 8.09 0.99 -5.40
CA ASN A 156 9.16 0.04 -5.71
C ASN A 156 8.53 -1.30 -6.11
N ARG A 157 8.58 -1.59 -7.40
CA ARG A 157 8.23 -2.91 -7.94
C ARG A 157 9.40 -3.86 -7.75
N LYS A 158 9.16 -4.99 -7.10
CA LYS A 158 10.15 -6.07 -7.03
C LYS A 158 10.25 -6.77 -8.38
N PRO A 159 11.41 -7.38 -8.73
CA PRO A 159 11.62 -7.97 -10.05
C PRO A 159 10.52 -8.95 -10.47
N LEU A 160 10.02 -9.77 -9.55
CA LEU A 160 8.99 -10.76 -9.84
C LEU A 160 7.62 -10.14 -10.11
N ASN A 161 7.23 -9.12 -9.33
CA ASN A 161 6.03 -8.32 -9.61
C ASN A 161 6.17 -7.53 -10.93
N ALA A 162 7.36 -6.97 -11.19
CA ALA A 162 7.65 -6.22 -12.40
C ALA A 162 7.51 -7.09 -13.66
N THR A 163 7.94 -8.36 -13.63
CA THR A 163 7.81 -9.27 -14.78
C THR A 163 6.36 -9.50 -15.19
N LYS A 164 5.41 -9.53 -14.23
CA LYS A 164 3.98 -9.74 -14.54
C LYS A 164 3.35 -8.55 -15.28
N THR A 165 3.85 -7.35 -15.03
CA THR A 165 3.39 -6.10 -15.67
C THR A 165 4.33 -5.63 -16.77
N PHE A 166 5.44 -6.33 -17.02
CA PHE A 166 6.48 -5.90 -17.97
C PHE A 166 5.94 -5.80 -19.39
N SER A 167 5.05 -6.72 -19.79
CA SER A 167 4.40 -6.65 -21.10
C SER A 167 3.55 -5.39 -21.25
N ASP A 168 2.87 -4.98 -20.19
CA ASP A 168 2.00 -3.80 -20.18
C ASP A 168 2.86 -2.52 -20.14
N LEU A 169 4.04 -2.58 -19.51
CA LEU A 169 5.05 -1.53 -19.50
C LEU A 169 5.75 -1.30 -20.85
N ILE A 170 5.73 -2.29 -21.76
CA ILE A 170 6.23 -2.12 -23.15
C ILE A 170 5.25 -1.30 -23.98
N ASN A 171 3.95 -1.36 -23.68
CA ASN A 171 2.95 -0.60 -24.40
C ASN A 171 3.07 0.90 -24.05
N SER A 172 3.28 1.74 -25.06
CA SER A 172 3.46 3.19 -24.86
C SER A 172 2.25 3.88 -24.23
N ASP A 173 1.05 3.31 -24.42
CA ASP A 173 -0.19 3.89 -23.91
C ASP A 173 -0.48 3.50 -22.44
N GLU A 174 0.08 2.38 -21.99
CA GLU A 174 -0.17 1.82 -20.65
C GLU A 174 1.05 1.96 -19.72
N THR A 175 2.17 2.44 -20.26
CA THR A 175 3.43 2.57 -19.52
C THR A 175 3.45 3.77 -18.58
N SER A 176 4.17 3.62 -17.46
CA SER A 176 4.19 4.63 -16.40
C SER A 176 5.02 5.86 -16.81
N GLU A 177 4.57 7.07 -16.44
CA GLU A 177 5.24 8.34 -16.77
C GLU A 177 6.73 8.35 -16.36
N GLY A 178 7.06 7.70 -15.25
CA GLY A 178 8.44 7.54 -14.79
C GLY A 178 9.32 6.75 -15.76
N LEU A 179 8.79 5.69 -16.40
CA LEU A 179 9.52 4.91 -17.40
C LEU A 179 9.72 5.73 -18.68
N LEU A 180 8.70 6.46 -19.15
CA LEU A 180 8.86 7.36 -20.31
C LEU A 180 9.93 8.43 -20.05
N LYS A 181 9.94 9.04 -18.85
CA LYS A 181 10.96 10.02 -18.46
C LYS A 181 12.37 9.42 -18.44
N ALA A 182 12.53 8.22 -17.87
CA ALA A 182 13.81 7.52 -17.85
C ALA A 182 14.31 7.17 -19.26
N PHE A 183 13.43 6.63 -20.10
CA PHE A 183 13.73 6.30 -21.50
C PHE A 183 14.12 7.54 -22.31
N LYS A 184 13.39 8.64 -22.13
CA LYS A 184 13.70 9.91 -22.79
C LYS A 184 15.02 10.51 -22.31
N LYS A 185 15.33 10.39 -21.01
CA LYS A 185 16.62 10.82 -20.46
C LYS A 185 17.80 10.05 -21.06
N GLU A 186 17.65 8.74 -21.30
CA GLU A 186 18.72 7.92 -21.89
C GLU A 186 18.84 8.07 -23.41
N LEU A 187 17.72 8.10 -24.15
CA LEU A 187 17.76 8.04 -25.62
C LEU A 187 17.52 9.38 -26.32
N TYR A 188 16.93 10.35 -25.63
CA TYR A 188 16.57 11.65 -26.19
C TYR A 188 16.96 12.82 -25.26
N PRO A 189 18.24 12.95 -24.87
CA PRO A 189 18.67 13.93 -23.89
C PRO A 189 18.41 15.39 -24.31
N ASN A 190 18.25 15.64 -25.61
CA ASN A 190 18.05 16.98 -26.18
C ASN A 190 16.58 17.33 -26.44
N ILE A 191 15.63 16.42 -26.20
CA ILE A 191 14.21 16.71 -26.37
C ILE A 191 13.65 17.27 -25.06
N ARG A 192 13.14 18.51 -25.10
CA ARG A 192 12.54 19.17 -23.93
C ARG A 192 11.29 18.45 -23.45
N ASP A 193 11.04 18.47 -22.13
CA ASP A 193 9.89 17.81 -21.49
C ASP A 193 8.55 18.53 -21.68
N SER A 194 8.58 19.82 -22.03
CA SER A 194 7.37 20.55 -22.36
C SER A 194 7.58 21.46 -23.56
N ALA A 195 6.51 21.62 -24.34
CA ALA A 195 6.39 22.62 -25.40
C ALA A 195 5.93 23.98 -24.85
N SER A 196 5.97 24.20 -23.52
CA SER A 196 5.52 25.45 -22.89
C SER A 196 6.29 26.68 -23.41
N GLY A 197 7.54 26.50 -23.83
CA GLY A 197 8.34 27.54 -24.50
C GLY A 197 8.13 27.66 -26.02
N ASP A 198 7.40 26.73 -26.65
CA ASP A 198 7.12 26.73 -28.10
C ASP A 198 5.73 27.29 -28.43
N LEU A 199 4.94 27.65 -27.41
CA LEU A 199 3.70 28.41 -27.60
C LEU A 199 4.07 29.76 -28.22
N LYS A 200 3.62 29.99 -29.46
CA LYS A 200 3.57 31.35 -30.00
C LYS A 200 2.66 32.14 -29.06
N PHE A 201 3.23 33.07 -28.30
CA PHE A 201 2.47 34.08 -27.58
C PHE A 201 1.63 34.84 -28.62
N PHE A 202 0.33 34.55 -28.68
CA PHE A 202 -0.66 35.35 -29.37
C PHE A 202 -1.33 36.27 -28.34
#